data_AF-A0A316NQA8-F1
#
_entry.id   AF-A0A316NQA8-F1
#
_cell.length_a   1.000
_cell.length_b   1.000
_cell.length_c   1.000
_cell.angle_alpha   90.00
_cell.angle_beta   90.00
_cell.angle_gamma   90.00
#
_symmetry.space_group_name_H-M   'P 1'
#
loop_
_entity.id
_entity.type
_entity.pdbx_description
1 polymer ?
#
loop_
_entity_poly.entity_id
_entity_poly.type
_entity_poly.pdbx_seq_one_letter_code
_entity_poly.pdbx_strand_id
1 'polypeptide(L)'
;MISAQALLKDNTNDNVFAQIKFKSLSDKPICALKVSVNAWDVTGKSMQGVDEFQYLDLTVSTGDDFGSKTLIPLPDKNSRGFKAAVLEAVFADKTVWTAATGAVWEPLPEQEHLVSRLKSIELVDEYALKTCAQAQFVPVRFGDIWRCTCGSVNKSRRERCGACGQRYNDLIRALDAGELEASYKERREREAELAERKQAEAAARKKRTKKLVSIVIAAAILCAAAALIRIKIIMPIMEYNRAVASSNRGEYTGAKSVRDTLDNWAKAIKIENKYNNAVDAMGNRRYSEAMALLTEILTEEGEYKDAVQMRYKAELNRCKVGDAFQFGEYEQDRDGLVKSPIEWVILEKEKGRVLMVSKYALDGRPYNTTDTNITWEDCSLREWLNGTFLEHAFSQDEQDMIKLTSNESSQDKVSLLSRTEVQSYFKTDEERKAEQTEYAAEKTGFNGYGPWWLRSQTDAYFSNAADTVDDNGSLYLTWSRKIRILAFRVDQNLSVRPAIWVDIGQ
;
A
#
# COMPACT_ATOMS: atom_id res chain seq x y z
N MET A 1 -0.47 29.92 -26.59
CA MET A 1 -1.74 29.41 -26.00
C MET A 1 -1.93 30.09 -24.66
N ILE A 2 -3.16 30.47 -24.30
CA ILE A 2 -3.49 30.91 -22.93
C ILE A 2 -3.68 29.64 -22.09
N SER A 3 -2.82 29.43 -21.09
CA SER A 3 -2.84 28.22 -20.25
C SER A 3 -3.62 28.43 -18.96
N ALA A 4 -3.67 29.65 -18.44
CA ALA A 4 -4.52 30.04 -17.31
C ALA A 4 -4.79 31.54 -17.31
N GLN A 5 -5.86 31.95 -16.63
CA GLN A 5 -6.20 33.36 -16.41
C GLN A 5 -6.85 33.51 -15.03
N ALA A 6 -6.53 34.60 -14.33
CA ALA A 6 -7.05 34.91 -13.00
C ALA A 6 -7.33 36.40 -12.87
N LEU A 7 -8.45 36.74 -12.24
CA LEU A 7 -8.81 38.11 -11.87
C LEU A 7 -8.32 38.37 -10.44
N LEU A 8 -7.51 39.38 -10.24
CA LEU A 8 -6.98 39.76 -8.94
C LEU A 8 -7.56 41.10 -8.51
N LYS A 9 -7.80 41.25 -7.21
CA LYS A 9 -8.23 42.52 -6.60
C LYS A 9 -7.22 42.91 -5.54
N ASP A 10 -6.76 44.16 -5.59
CA ASP A 10 -5.94 44.76 -4.53
C ASP A 10 -6.86 45.24 -3.39
N ASN A 11 -6.63 44.71 -2.19
CA ASN A 11 -7.44 45.01 -1.01
C ASN A 11 -7.17 46.41 -0.43
N THR A 12 -6.14 47.12 -0.89
CA THR A 12 -5.76 48.44 -0.36
C THR A 12 -6.39 49.59 -1.13
N ASN A 13 -6.57 49.44 -2.45
CA ASN A 13 -7.02 50.52 -3.34
C ASN A 13 -8.18 50.10 -4.27
N ASP A 14 -8.71 48.89 -4.09
CA ASP A 14 -9.77 48.28 -4.90
C ASP A 14 -9.47 48.13 -6.40
N ASN A 15 -8.21 48.28 -6.82
CA ASN A 15 -7.84 48.08 -8.22
C ASN A 15 -7.96 46.61 -8.61
N VAL A 16 -8.39 46.37 -9.84
CA VAL A 16 -8.58 45.03 -10.39
C VAL A 16 -7.58 44.79 -11.51
N PHE A 17 -6.99 43.60 -11.52
CA PHE A 17 -5.97 43.21 -12.47
C PHE A 17 -6.33 41.89 -13.15
N ALA A 18 -6.02 41.81 -14.44
CA ALA A 18 -6.00 40.56 -15.19
C ALA A 18 -4.58 39.97 -15.13
N GLN A 19 -4.48 38.75 -14.60
CA GLN A 19 -3.26 37.94 -14.64
C GLN A 19 -3.45 36.82 -15.66
N ILE A 20 -2.55 36.73 -16.64
CA ILE A 20 -2.65 35.76 -17.73
C ILE A 20 -1.38 34.95 -17.78
N LYS A 21 -1.52 33.62 -17.80
CA LYS A 21 -0.43 32.68 -18.03
C LYS A 21 -0.53 32.17 -19.47
N PHE A 22 0.57 32.28 -20.19
CA PHE A 22 0.71 31.75 -21.54
C PHE A 22 1.66 30.57 -21.53
N LYS A 23 1.47 29.66 -22.49
CA LYS A 23 2.43 28.63 -22.85
C LYS A 23 2.83 28.79 -24.31
N SER A 24 4.14 28.83 -24.56
CA SER A 24 4.69 28.90 -25.91
C SER A 24 4.55 27.55 -26.61
N LEU A 25 3.82 27.55 -27.74
CA LEU A 25 3.77 26.42 -28.66
C LEU A 25 4.55 26.74 -29.95
N SER A 26 5.26 27.86 -30.00
CA SER A 26 6.03 28.29 -31.17
C SER A 26 7.34 27.52 -31.23
N ASP A 27 7.77 27.13 -32.43
CA ASP A 27 9.11 26.58 -32.66
C ASP A 27 10.19 27.68 -32.68
N LYS A 28 9.76 28.94 -32.78
CA LYS A 28 10.62 30.13 -32.72
C LYS A 28 10.50 30.80 -31.34
N PRO A 29 11.62 31.23 -30.72
CA PRO A 29 11.58 31.99 -29.49
C PRO A 29 10.78 33.29 -29.64
N ILE A 30 9.98 33.63 -28.63
CA ILE A 30 9.11 34.82 -28.60
C ILE A 30 9.81 35.93 -27.80
N CYS A 31 9.88 37.13 -28.36
CA CYS A 31 10.46 38.31 -27.72
C CYS A 31 9.46 39.40 -27.34
N ALA A 32 8.27 39.41 -27.97
CA ALA A 32 7.17 40.27 -27.53
C ALA A 32 5.81 39.62 -27.82
N LEU A 33 4.81 39.99 -27.03
CA LEU A 33 3.42 39.54 -27.19
C LEU A 33 2.47 40.72 -27.04
N LYS A 34 1.55 40.89 -27.99
CA LYS A 34 0.48 41.87 -27.90
C LYS A 34 -0.83 41.16 -27.63
N VAL A 35 -1.57 41.63 -26.63
CA VAL A 35 -2.84 41.03 -26.20
C VAL A 35 -3.93 42.08 -26.03
N SER A 36 -5.18 41.68 -26.18
CA SER A 36 -6.35 42.44 -25.74
C SER A 36 -7.05 41.71 -24.59
N VAL A 37 -7.76 42.48 -23.76
CA VAL A 37 -8.50 41.98 -22.60
C VAL A 37 -9.87 42.62 -22.59
N ASN A 38 -10.91 41.82 -22.83
CA ASN A 38 -12.30 42.27 -22.74
C ASN A 38 -12.86 41.92 -21.35
N ALA A 39 -13.43 42.91 -20.65
CA ALA A 39 -13.92 42.75 -19.28
C ALA A 39 -15.46 42.81 -19.19
N TRP A 40 -16.03 42.24 -18.13
CA TRP A 40 -17.47 42.29 -17.84
C TRP A 40 -17.77 42.37 -16.33
N ASP A 41 -18.98 42.83 -15.99
CA ASP A 41 -19.46 42.99 -14.61
C ASP A 41 -20.07 41.71 -14.01
N VAL A 42 -20.61 41.80 -12.78
CA VAL A 42 -21.30 40.68 -12.10
C VAL A 42 -22.50 40.11 -12.89
N THR A 43 -23.10 40.92 -13.78
CA THR A 43 -24.25 40.52 -14.60
C THR A 43 -23.84 39.91 -15.94
N GLY A 44 -22.55 39.93 -16.25
CA GLY A 44 -22.01 39.49 -17.54
C GLY A 44 -22.09 40.54 -18.65
N LYS A 45 -22.44 41.79 -18.32
CA LYS A 45 -22.47 42.89 -19.30
C LYS A 45 -21.04 43.32 -19.64
N SER A 46 -20.75 43.44 -20.94
CA SER A 46 -19.44 43.90 -21.42
C SER A 46 -19.15 45.32 -20.92
N MET A 47 -17.90 45.56 -20.52
CA MET A 47 -17.39 46.84 -20.05
C MET A 47 -16.08 47.20 -20.75
N GLN A 48 -15.54 48.38 -20.42
CA GLN A 48 -14.25 48.83 -20.94
C GLN A 48 -13.13 47.88 -20.48
N GLY A 49 -12.45 47.28 -21.45
CA GLY A 49 -11.30 46.42 -21.25
C GLY A 49 -9.98 47.16 -21.56
N VAL A 50 -8.97 46.37 -21.90
CA VAL A 50 -7.69 46.87 -22.42
C VAL A 50 -7.56 46.42 -23.86
N ASP A 51 -7.71 47.34 -24.80
CA ASP A 51 -7.68 47.03 -26.24
C ASP A 51 -6.30 46.50 -26.67
N GLU A 52 -5.24 47.04 -26.08
CA GLU A 52 -3.87 46.64 -26.36
C GLU A 52 -3.00 46.70 -25.11
N PHE A 53 -2.38 45.56 -24.77
CA PHE A 53 -1.31 45.45 -23.78
C PHE A 53 -0.14 44.70 -24.37
N GLN A 54 1.08 45.19 -24.13
CA GLN A 54 2.30 44.63 -24.68
C GLN A 54 3.16 44.00 -23.58
N TYR A 55 3.54 42.75 -23.79
CA TYR A 55 4.63 42.10 -23.08
C TYR A 55 5.88 42.26 -23.93
N LEU A 56 6.89 42.95 -23.41
CA LEU A 56 8.15 43.24 -24.09
C LEU A 56 9.32 42.51 -23.42
N ASP A 57 10.48 42.53 -24.08
CA ASP A 57 11.76 41.99 -23.58
C ASP A 57 11.66 40.54 -23.09
N LEU A 58 10.87 39.72 -23.80
CA LEU A 58 10.68 38.32 -23.48
C LEU A 58 11.84 37.46 -24.00
N THR A 59 12.20 36.44 -23.22
CA THR A 59 13.16 35.40 -23.63
C THR A 59 12.47 34.04 -23.49
N VAL A 60 11.46 33.80 -24.33
CA VAL A 60 10.56 32.65 -24.20
C VAL A 60 10.86 31.62 -25.28
N SER A 61 11.28 30.42 -24.87
CA SER A 61 11.55 29.29 -25.75
C SER A 61 10.31 28.43 -25.98
N THR A 62 10.41 27.45 -26.88
CA THR A 62 9.35 26.47 -27.15
C THR A 62 8.99 25.68 -25.89
N GLY A 63 7.72 25.70 -25.48
CA GLY A 63 7.22 24.97 -24.32
C GLY A 63 7.22 25.76 -23.01
N ASP A 64 7.87 26.93 -22.96
CA ASP A 64 7.97 27.76 -21.77
C ASP A 64 6.62 28.36 -21.37
N ASP A 65 6.42 28.47 -20.06
CA ASP A 65 5.33 29.21 -19.45
C ASP A 65 5.77 30.66 -19.15
N PHE A 66 4.94 31.66 -19.47
CA PHE A 66 5.27 33.08 -19.27
C PHE A 66 4.03 33.96 -19.05
N GLY A 67 4.26 35.26 -18.78
CA GLY A 67 3.22 36.28 -18.64
C GLY A 67 2.58 36.40 -17.24
N SER A 68 2.59 35.34 -16.44
CA SER A 68 1.90 35.31 -15.13
C SER A 68 2.44 36.31 -14.11
N LYS A 69 3.65 36.82 -14.29
CA LYS A 69 4.26 37.82 -13.38
C LYS A 69 3.86 39.26 -13.69
N THR A 70 3.30 39.51 -14.88
CA THR A 70 2.92 40.86 -15.31
C THR A 70 1.41 40.98 -15.23
N LEU A 71 0.95 41.91 -14.39
CA LEU A 71 -0.45 42.20 -14.19
C LEU A 71 -0.91 43.26 -15.19
N ILE A 72 -2.07 43.03 -15.81
CA ILE A 72 -2.72 44.01 -16.69
C ILE A 72 -3.77 44.75 -15.85
N PRO A 73 -3.60 46.04 -15.55
CA PRO A 73 -4.61 46.81 -14.82
C PRO A 73 -5.88 46.93 -15.67
N LEU A 74 -7.04 46.62 -15.07
CA LEU A 74 -8.33 46.84 -15.73
C LEU A 74 -8.82 48.27 -15.43
N PRO A 75 -9.39 48.99 -16.41
CA PRO A 75 -9.84 50.37 -16.21
C PRO A 75 -10.94 50.51 -15.15
N ASP A 76 -11.83 49.52 -15.04
CA ASP A 76 -12.98 49.55 -14.14
C ASP A 76 -12.80 48.59 -12.95
N LYS A 77 -12.88 49.12 -11.72
CA LYS A 77 -12.79 48.39 -10.45
C LYS A 77 -13.97 47.43 -10.22
N ASN A 78 -15.05 47.59 -10.96
CA ASN A 78 -16.22 46.71 -10.95
C ASN A 78 -16.09 45.53 -11.92
N SER A 79 -14.94 45.36 -12.58
CA SER A 79 -14.67 44.17 -13.39
C SER A 79 -14.76 42.90 -12.54
N ARG A 80 -15.49 41.89 -13.02
CA ARG A 80 -15.74 40.62 -12.33
C ARG A 80 -15.41 39.38 -13.17
N GLY A 81 -15.10 39.58 -14.44
CA GLY A 81 -14.41 38.61 -15.27
C GLY A 81 -13.79 39.28 -16.48
N PHE A 82 -12.93 38.52 -17.16
CA PHE A 82 -12.32 38.96 -18.42
C PHE A 82 -11.99 37.78 -19.33
N LYS A 83 -11.84 38.09 -20.61
CA LYS A 83 -11.34 37.16 -21.63
C LYS A 83 -10.21 37.83 -22.38
N ALA A 84 -9.06 37.17 -22.42
CA ALA A 84 -7.91 37.65 -23.15
C ALA A 84 -7.84 37.05 -24.56
N ALA A 85 -7.26 37.79 -25.49
CA ALA A 85 -6.94 37.34 -26.82
C ALA A 85 -5.52 37.77 -27.17
N VAL A 86 -4.73 36.89 -27.78
CA VAL A 86 -3.43 37.28 -28.35
C VAL A 86 -3.70 37.87 -29.73
N LEU A 87 -3.21 39.09 -29.95
CA LEU A 87 -3.30 39.81 -31.21
C LEU A 87 -2.06 39.55 -32.06
N GLU A 88 -0.87 39.67 -31.47
CA GLU A 88 0.40 39.51 -32.17
C GLU A 88 1.44 38.81 -31.30
N ALA A 89 2.32 38.04 -31.94
CA ALA A 89 3.52 37.49 -31.33
C ALA A 89 4.72 37.85 -32.21
N VAL A 90 5.72 38.51 -31.61
CA VAL A 90 6.98 38.87 -32.27
C VAL A 90 8.03 37.85 -31.87
N PHE A 91 8.71 37.29 -32.85
CA PHE A 91 9.74 36.28 -32.64
C PHE A 91 11.15 36.89 -32.64
N ALA A 92 12.10 36.19 -32.04
CA ALA A 92 13.50 36.62 -31.96
C ALA A 92 14.16 36.86 -33.35
N ASP A 93 13.66 36.21 -34.40
CA ASP A 93 14.08 36.42 -35.79
C ASP A 93 13.40 37.61 -36.48
N LYS A 94 12.67 38.44 -35.71
CA LYS A 94 11.89 39.61 -36.14
C LYS A 94 10.66 39.30 -37.00
N THR A 95 10.32 38.02 -37.21
CA THR A 95 9.04 37.68 -37.84
C THR A 95 7.88 37.90 -36.86
N VAL A 96 6.70 38.24 -37.39
CA VAL A 96 5.51 38.52 -36.60
C VAL A 96 4.40 37.56 -37.01
N TRP A 97 3.75 36.95 -36.02
CA TRP A 97 2.47 36.28 -36.20
C TRP A 97 1.37 37.23 -35.75
N THR A 98 0.35 37.42 -36.59
CA THR A 98 -0.83 38.25 -36.29
C THR A 98 -2.07 37.38 -36.35
N ALA A 99 -2.96 37.53 -35.37
CA ALA A 99 -4.23 36.84 -35.33
C ALA A 99 -5.11 37.26 -36.53
N ALA A 100 -5.87 36.32 -37.08
CA ALA A 100 -6.82 36.63 -38.15
C ALA A 100 -7.88 37.62 -37.66
N THR A 101 -8.36 38.49 -38.55
CA THR A 101 -9.43 39.45 -38.23
C THR A 101 -10.67 38.71 -37.73
N GLY A 102 -11.13 39.02 -36.51
CA GLY A 102 -12.26 38.34 -35.88
C GLY A 102 -11.94 36.96 -35.28
N ALA A 103 -10.66 36.61 -35.11
CA ALA A 103 -10.27 35.34 -34.48
C ALA A 103 -10.86 35.21 -33.06
N VAL A 104 -11.54 34.08 -32.83
CA VAL A 104 -12.12 33.75 -31.52
C VAL A 104 -11.16 32.82 -30.78
N TRP A 105 -10.81 33.20 -29.54
CA TRP A 105 -10.06 32.34 -28.63
C TRP A 105 -11.02 31.41 -27.91
N GLU A 106 -11.07 30.15 -28.34
CA GLU A 106 -11.92 29.12 -27.75
C GLU A 106 -11.18 28.29 -26.69
N PRO A 107 -11.88 27.77 -25.67
CA PRO A 107 -11.32 26.79 -24.75
C PRO A 107 -10.85 25.54 -25.53
N LEU A 108 -9.79 24.91 -25.05
CA LEU A 108 -9.39 23.62 -25.59
C LEU A 108 -10.47 22.57 -25.30
N PRO A 109 -10.74 21.65 -26.24
CA PRO A 109 -11.66 20.56 -25.97
C PRO A 109 -11.16 19.69 -24.81
N GLU A 110 -12.09 19.28 -23.96
CA GLU A 110 -11.81 18.32 -22.89
C GLU A 110 -11.33 17.00 -23.49
N GLN A 111 -10.34 16.38 -22.86
CA GLN A 111 -9.90 15.05 -23.24
C GLN A 111 -10.64 14.01 -22.42
N GLU A 112 -11.18 13.00 -23.10
CA GLU A 112 -11.69 11.79 -22.44
C GLU A 112 -10.54 11.07 -21.71
N HIS A 113 -10.80 10.54 -20.51
CA HIS A 113 -9.85 9.70 -19.81
C HIS A 113 -9.80 8.29 -20.40
N LEU A 114 -8.61 7.66 -20.42
CA LEU A 114 -8.44 6.31 -20.94
C LEU A 114 -9.34 5.28 -20.23
N VAL A 115 -9.49 5.40 -18.91
CA VAL A 115 -10.35 4.51 -18.11
C VAL A 115 -11.82 4.59 -18.54
N SER A 116 -12.30 5.77 -18.93
CA SER A 116 -13.66 5.94 -19.45
C SER A 116 -13.83 5.25 -20.80
N ARG A 117 -12.80 5.36 -21.66
CA ARG A 117 -12.82 4.81 -23.02
C ARG A 117 -12.70 3.29 -23.06
N LEU A 118 -11.76 2.74 -22.28
CA LEU A 118 -11.41 1.31 -22.25
C LEU A 118 -12.24 0.53 -21.23
N LYS A 119 -12.86 1.20 -20.25
CA LYS A 119 -13.70 0.60 -19.20
C LYS A 119 -13.00 -0.47 -18.35
N SER A 120 -11.67 -0.55 -18.41
CA SER A 120 -10.83 -1.48 -17.65
C SER A 120 -9.51 -0.79 -17.32
N ILE A 121 -9.09 -0.88 -16.06
CA ILE A 121 -7.81 -0.33 -15.61
C ILE A 121 -6.63 -1.15 -16.14
N GLU A 122 -6.82 -2.46 -16.28
CA GLU A 122 -5.82 -3.41 -16.78
C GLU A 122 -5.44 -3.10 -18.23
N LEU A 123 -6.42 -2.71 -19.05
CA LEU A 123 -6.18 -2.27 -20.42
C LEU A 123 -5.52 -0.89 -20.50
N VAL A 124 -5.78 -0.02 -19.52
CA VAL A 124 -5.08 1.27 -19.40
C VAL A 124 -3.61 1.04 -19.07
N ASP A 125 -3.30 0.13 -18.15
CA ASP A 125 -1.93 -0.23 -17.80
C ASP A 125 -1.19 -0.86 -18.98
N GLU A 126 -1.85 -1.77 -19.69
CA GLU A 126 -1.30 -2.38 -20.91
C GLU A 126 -1.03 -1.31 -21.99
N TYR A 127 -1.92 -0.34 -22.16
CA TYR A 127 -1.73 0.78 -23.06
C TYR A 127 -0.56 1.67 -22.63
N ALA A 128 -0.40 1.95 -21.33
CA ALA A 128 0.70 2.74 -20.80
C ALA A 128 2.06 2.04 -21.01
N LEU A 129 2.13 0.72 -20.81
CA LEU A 129 3.32 -0.09 -21.08
C LEU A 129 3.76 -0.04 -22.55
N LYS A 130 2.81 -0.03 -23.48
CA LYS A 130 3.07 0.05 -24.92
C LYS A 130 3.40 1.46 -25.41
N THR A 131 2.99 2.49 -24.67
CA THR A 131 3.11 3.88 -25.09
C THR A 131 4.01 4.67 -24.14
N CYS A 132 3.46 5.25 -23.08
CA CYS A 132 4.24 5.96 -22.07
C CYS A 132 3.60 5.82 -20.69
N ALA A 133 4.44 5.80 -19.66
CA ALA A 133 4.00 5.69 -18.27
C ALA A 133 3.04 6.82 -17.84
N GLN A 134 3.13 8.00 -18.46
CA GLN A 134 2.25 9.15 -18.16
C GLN A 134 0.90 9.11 -18.93
N ALA A 135 0.55 8.00 -19.57
CA ALA A 135 -0.68 7.88 -20.35
C ALA A 135 -1.93 7.95 -19.44
N GLN A 136 -2.77 8.96 -19.64
CA GLN A 136 -3.98 9.18 -18.84
C GLN A 136 -5.22 9.49 -19.68
N PHE A 137 -5.01 10.06 -20.87
CA PHE A 137 -6.05 10.62 -21.72
C PHE A 137 -6.11 9.95 -23.08
N VAL A 138 -7.28 9.94 -23.70
CA VAL A 138 -7.43 9.60 -25.12
C VAL A 138 -6.74 10.70 -25.95
N PRO A 139 -5.80 10.36 -26.85
CA PRO A 139 -5.15 11.34 -27.70
C PRO A 139 -6.17 11.94 -28.70
N VAL A 140 -6.25 13.27 -28.77
CA VAL A 140 -7.22 13.97 -29.64
C VAL A 140 -6.52 14.98 -30.54
N ARG A 141 -7.05 15.19 -31.75
CA ARG A 141 -6.57 16.22 -32.69
C ARG A 141 -7.71 17.20 -32.96
N PHE A 142 -7.39 18.49 -32.93
CA PHE A 142 -8.34 19.57 -33.17
C PHE A 142 -7.65 20.71 -33.93
N GLY A 143 -7.99 20.87 -35.20
CA GLY A 143 -7.36 21.85 -36.10
C GLY A 143 -5.83 21.72 -36.13
N ASP A 144 -5.13 22.81 -35.84
CA ASP A 144 -3.68 22.92 -35.87
C ASP A 144 -2.98 22.46 -34.58
N ILE A 145 -3.70 21.82 -33.67
CA ILE A 145 -3.13 21.23 -32.45
C ILE A 145 -3.59 19.77 -32.26
N TRP A 146 -2.82 19.05 -31.47
CA TRP A 146 -3.22 17.76 -30.92
C TRP A 146 -2.81 17.66 -29.45
N ARG A 147 -3.61 16.95 -28.66
CA ARG A 147 -3.34 16.66 -27.26
C ARG A 147 -2.92 15.21 -27.13
N CYS A 148 -1.79 15.01 -26.45
CA CYS A 148 -1.20 13.70 -26.25
C CYS A 148 -1.96 12.91 -25.18
N THR A 149 -1.71 11.60 -25.11
CA THR A 149 -2.21 10.75 -24.03
C THR A 149 -1.69 11.17 -22.65
N CYS A 150 -0.51 11.81 -22.59
CA CYS A 150 0.03 12.41 -21.37
C CYS A 150 -0.53 13.81 -21.04
N GLY A 151 -1.55 14.27 -21.77
CA GLY A 151 -2.20 15.57 -21.55
C GLY A 151 -1.51 16.79 -22.16
N SER A 152 -0.27 16.67 -22.65
CA SER A 152 0.46 17.79 -23.26
C SER A 152 -0.18 18.25 -24.58
N VAL A 153 -0.18 19.56 -24.83
CA VAL A 153 -0.64 20.15 -26.10
C VAL A 153 0.54 20.30 -27.06
N ASN A 154 0.35 19.90 -28.32
CA ASN A 154 1.34 19.95 -29.37
C ASN A 154 0.74 20.59 -30.64
N LYS A 155 1.56 21.20 -31.49
CA LYS A 155 1.12 21.63 -32.82
C LYS A 155 0.93 20.43 -33.74
N SER A 156 -0.04 20.49 -34.66
CA SER A 156 -0.32 19.45 -35.65
C SER A 156 0.87 19.13 -36.56
N ARG A 157 1.76 20.11 -36.80
CA ARG A 157 3.01 19.89 -37.55
C ARG A 157 4.07 19.12 -36.76
N ARG A 158 3.98 19.09 -35.43
CA ARG A 158 4.93 18.37 -34.58
C ARG A 158 4.53 16.90 -34.52
N GLU A 159 5.35 16.04 -35.11
CA GLU A 159 5.07 14.59 -35.14
C GLU A 159 5.07 13.93 -33.76
N ARG A 160 5.94 14.40 -32.87
CA ARG A 160 6.20 13.83 -31.56
C ARG A 160 5.76 14.76 -30.44
N CYS A 161 5.22 14.18 -29.39
CA CYS A 161 4.90 14.87 -28.16
C CYS A 161 6.15 15.52 -27.57
N GLY A 162 6.08 16.79 -27.21
CA GLY A 162 7.18 17.48 -26.53
C GLY A 162 7.43 17.04 -25.09
N ALA A 163 6.49 16.33 -24.46
CA ALA A 163 6.59 15.85 -23.09
C ALA A 163 7.02 14.37 -23.00
N CYS A 164 6.29 13.46 -23.63
CA CYS A 164 6.58 12.01 -23.57
C CYS A 164 7.22 11.43 -24.84
N GLY A 165 7.49 12.24 -25.88
CA GLY A 165 8.14 11.79 -27.10
C GLY A 165 7.28 10.93 -28.06
N GLN A 166 6.08 10.56 -27.63
CA GLN A 166 5.18 9.68 -28.40
C GLN A 166 4.61 10.35 -29.65
N ARG A 167 4.39 9.56 -30.70
CA ARG A 167 3.78 10.03 -31.95
C ARG A 167 2.28 9.84 -31.89
N TYR A 168 1.52 10.83 -32.36
CA TYR A 168 0.06 10.77 -32.34
C TYR A 168 -0.52 9.50 -33.00
N ASN A 169 0.01 9.12 -34.17
CA ASN A 169 -0.49 7.96 -34.90
C ASN A 169 -0.17 6.64 -34.18
N ASP A 170 0.96 6.56 -33.48
CA ASP A 170 1.35 5.37 -32.73
C ASP A 170 0.44 5.21 -31.50
N LEU A 171 0.09 6.32 -30.84
CA LEU A 171 -0.88 6.34 -29.73
C LEU A 171 -2.26 5.87 -30.17
N ILE A 172 -2.75 6.34 -31.32
CA ILE A 172 -4.07 5.95 -31.85
C ILE A 172 -4.09 4.46 -32.19
N ARG A 173 -3.03 3.94 -32.82
CA ARG A 173 -2.91 2.50 -33.12
C ARG A 173 -2.88 1.65 -31.85
N ALA A 174 -2.10 2.08 -30.85
CA ALA A 174 -1.99 1.35 -29.60
C ALA A 174 -3.31 1.32 -28.79
N LEU A 175 -4.27 2.21 -29.08
CA LEU A 175 -5.55 2.29 -28.36
C LEU A 175 -6.61 1.29 -28.87
N ASP A 176 -6.24 0.36 -29.75
CA ASP A 176 -7.13 -0.72 -30.16
C ASP A 176 -7.42 -1.65 -28.97
N ALA A 177 -8.68 -1.66 -28.51
CA ALA A 177 -9.08 -2.44 -27.34
C ALA A 177 -8.89 -3.95 -27.54
N GLY A 178 -9.10 -4.46 -28.76
CA GLY A 178 -8.92 -5.88 -29.06
C GLY A 178 -7.45 -6.29 -29.04
N GLU A 179 -6.56 -5.47 -29.59
CA GLU A 179 -5.11 -5.71 -29.52
C GLU A 179 -4.57 -5.57 -28.08
N LEU A 180 -5.12 -4.65 -27.29
CA LEU A 180 -4.78 -4.51 -25.87
C LEU A 180 -5.23 -5.71 -25.05
N GLU A 181 -6.46 -6.19 -25.24
CA GLU A 181 -6.98 -7.39 -24.57
C GLU A 181 -6.16 -8.64 -24.90
N ALA A 182 -5.80 -8.83 -26.17
CA ALA A 182 -4.96 -9.94 -26.60
C ALA A 182 -3.57 -9.89 -25.96
N SER A 183 -2.94 -8.71 -25.95
CA SER A 183 -1.62 -8.48 -25.35
C SER A 183 -1.62 -8.70 -23.84
N TYR A 184 -2.65 -8.17 -23.16
CA TYR A 184 -2.86 -8.36 -21.73
C TYR A 184 -2.97 -9.86 -21.40
N LYS A 185 -3.81 -10.59 -22.15
CA LYS A 185 -4.00 -12.03 -21.95
C LYS A 185 -2.69 -12.81 -22.15
N GLU A 186 -1.96 -12.54 -23.22
CA GLU A 186 -0.68 -13.20 -23.51
C GLU A 186 0.36 -12.93 -22.41
N ARG A 187 0.43 -11.69 -21.91
CA ARG A 187 1.33 -11.33 -20.80
C ARG A 187 0.94 -12.07 -19.52
N ARG A 188 -0.35 -12.15 -19.19
CA ARG A 188 -0.84 -12.88 -18.01
C ARG A 188 -0.57 -14.37 -18.07
N GLU A 189 -0.70 -14.98 -19.26
CA GLU A 189 -0.35 -16.38 -19.48
C GLU A 189 1.16 -16.63 -19.26
N ARG A 190 2.03 -15.76 -19.79
CA ARG A 190 3.47 -15.82 -19.56
C ARG A 190 3.87 -15.63 -18.10
N GLU A 191 3.24 -14.66 -17.41
CA GLU A 191 3.44 -14.42 -15.98
C GLU A 191 3.02 -15.65 -15.14
N ALA A 192 1.87 -16.26 -15.47
CA ALA A 192 1.39 -17.47 -14.80
C ALA A 192 2.31 -18.66 -15.04
N GLU A 193 2.78 -18.88 -16.27
CA GLU A 193 3.73 -19.95 -16.59
C GLU A 193 5.06 -19.75 -15.83
N LEU A 194 5.56 -18.51 -15.75
CA LEU A 194 6.78 -18.21 -15.00
C LEU A 194 6.58 -18.44 -13.49
N ALA A 195 5.42 -18.07 -12.95
CA ALA A 195 5.08 -18.32 -11.55
C ALA A 195 5.00 -19.83 -11.26
N GLU A 196 4.36 -20.60 -12.14
CA GLU A 196 4.28 -22.06 -12.02
C GLU A 196 5.67 -22.70 -12.08
N ARG A 197 6.53 -22.29 -13.03
CA ARG A 197 7.93 -22.75 -13.11
C ARG A 197 8.69 -22.45 -11.82
N LYS A 198 8.60 -21.23 -11.28
CA LYS A 198 9.22 -20.85 -10.01
C LYS A 198 8.70 -21.70 -8.84
N GLN A 199 7.38 -21.96 -8.79
CA GLN A 199 6.78 -22.82 -7.76
C GLN A 199 7.25 -24.27 -7.89
N ALA A 200 7.34 -24.82 -9.10
CA ALA A 200 7.83 -26.15 -9.38
C ALA A 200 9.30 -26.31 -8.98
N GLU A 201 10.16 -25.34 -9.31
CA GLU A 201 11.56 -25.29 -8.90
C GLU A 201 11.70 -25.21 -7.38
N ALA A 202 10.92 -24.37 -6.71
CA ALA A 202 10.89 -24.26 -5.26
C ALA A 202 10.42 -25.56 -4.59
N ALA A 203 9.39 -26.22 -5.13
CA ALA A 203 8.91 -27.51 -4.64
C ALA A 203 9.96 -28.63 -4.85
N ALA A 204 10.65 -28.64 -5.99
CA ALA A 204 11.74 -29.58 -6.26
C ALA A 204 12.92 -29.36 -5.30
N ARG A 205 13.28 -28.10 -5.02
CA ARG A 205 14.30 -27.73 -4.01
C ARG A 205 13.89 -28.22 -2.62
N LYS A 206 12.65 -27.98 -2.19
CA LYS A 206 12.10 -28.50 -0.91
C LYS A 206 12.16 -30.03 -0.83
N LYS A 207 11.81 -30.76 -1.89
CA LYS A 207 11.92 -32.24 -1.94
C LYS A 207 13.37 -32.71 -1.80
N ARG A 208 14.34 -32.07 -2.47
CA ARG A 208 15.77 -32.38 -2.33
C ARG A 208 16.27 -32.12 -0.91
N THR A 209 15.91 -30.97 -0.32
CA THR A 209 16.27 -30.64 1.07
C THR A 209 15.64 -31.61 2.07
N LYS A 210 14.35 -31.96 1.93
CA LYS A 210 13.68 -32.95 2.80
C LYS A 210 14.37 -34.32 2.77
N LYS A 211 14.76 -34.81 1.58
CA LYS A 211 15.53 -36.08 1.46
C LYS A 211 16.87 -36.00 2.21
N LEU A 212 17.58 -34.89 2.08
CA LEU A 212 18.88 -34.69 2.73
C LEU A 212 18.74 -34.60 4.26
N VAL A 213 17.75 -33.85 4.74
CA VAL A 213 17.42 -33.72 6.17
C VAL A 213 16.95 -35.05 6.76
N SER A 214 16.13 -35.84 6.06
CA SER A 214 15.69 -37.16 6.56
C SER A 214 16.85 -38.14 6.76
N ILE A 215 17.87 -38.09 5.89
CA ILE A 215 19.08 -38.93 6.03
C ILE A 215 19.89 -38.48 7.26
N VAL A 216 20.06 -37.17 7.45
CA VAL A 216 20.78 -36.60 8.61
C VAL A 216 20.04 -36.89 9.91
N ILE A 217 18.72 -36.72 9.95
CA ILE A 217 17.89 -37.02 11.12
C ILE A 217 17.93 -38.52 11.45
N ALA A 218 17.82 -39.41 10.47
CA ALA A 218 17.91 -40.85 10.70
C ALA A 218 19.26 -41.25 11.32
N ALA A 219 20.36 -40.67 10.83
CA ALA A 219 21.69 -40.88 11.41
C ALA A 219 21.79 -40.31 12.84
N ALA A 220 21.23 -39.12 13.10
CA ALA A 220 21.21 -38.50 14.42
C ALA A 220 20.36 -39.29 15.43
N ILE A 221 19.20 -39.83 15.01
CA ILE A 221 18.33 -40.69 15.83
C ILE A 221 19.04 -41.99 16.19
N LEU A 222 19.78 -42.60 15.26
CA LEU A 222 20.59 -43.81 15.54
C LEU A 222 21.65 -43.53 16.61
N CYS A 223 22.36 -42.41 16.50
CA CYS A 223 23.34 -41.98 17.50
C CYS A 223 22.69 -41.64 18.85
N ALA A 224 21.55 -40.94 18.85
CA ALA A 224 20.80 -40.59 20.04
C ALA A 224 20.20 -41.83 20.72
N ALA A 225 19.69 -42.81 19.97
CA ALA A 225 19.20 -44.08 20.49
C ALA A 225 20.33 -44.88 21.14
N ALA A 226 21.51 -44.94 20.54
CA ALA A 226 22.68 -45.57 21.15
C ALA A 226 23.10 -44.87 22.47
N ALA A 227 23.07 -43.54 22.50
CA ALA A 227 23.33 -42.76 23.70
C ALA A 227 22.24 -42.95 24.78
N LEU A 228 20.97 -42.98 24.39
CA LEU A 228 19.82 -43.23 25.28
C LEU A 228 19.84 -44.65 25.82
N ILE A 229 20.18 -45.68 25.04
CA ILE A 229 20.39 -47.04 25.56
C ILE A 229 21.48 -47.03 26.64
N ARG A 230 22.57 -46.28 26.41
CA ARG A 230 23.64 -46.13 27.41
C ARG A 230 23.17 -45.42 28.68
N ILE A 231 22.39 -44.35 28.54
CA ILE A 231 21.93 -43.50 29.65
C ILE A 231 20.71 -44.08 30.40
N LYS A 232 19.78 -44.75 29.70
CA LYS A 232 18.50 -45.23 30.23
C LYS A 232 18.52 -46.71 30.60
N ILE A 233 19.38 -47.52 29.98
CA ILE A 233 19.42 -48.97 30.22
C ILE A 233 20.75 -49.33 30.92
N ILE A 234 21.89 -49.01 30.31
CA ILE A 234 23.20 -49.48 30.83
C ILE A 234 23.58 -48.77 32.14
N MET A 235 23.56 -47.43 32.19
CA MET A 235 23.88 -46.68 33.42
C MET A 235 22.92 -46.98 34.58
N PRO A 236 21.59 -47.04 34.38
CA PRO A 236 20.65 -47.32 35.47
C PRO A 236 20.73 -48.78 35.93
N ILE A 237 21.08 -49.74 35.08
CA ILE A 237 21.37 -51.12 35.51
C ILE A 237 22.65 -51.15 36.36
N MET A 238 23.68 -50.38 36.02
CA MET A 238 24.89 -50.26 36.84
C MET A 238 24.63 -49.58 38.19
N GLU A 239 23.85 -48.50 38.20
CA GLU A 239 23.39 -47.83 39.42
C GLU A 239 22.45 -48.70 40.24
N TYR A 240 21.54 -49.45 39.60
CA TYR A 240 20.66 -50.43 40.24
C TYR A 240 21.48 -51.56 40.89
N ASN A 241 22.48 -52.12 40.22
CA ASN A 241 23.35 -53.13 40.81
C ASN A 241 24.17 -52.58 41.99
N ARG A 242 24.60 -51.31 41.94
CA ARG A 242 25.20 -50.61 43.10
C ARG A 242 24.19 -50.35 44.22
N ALA A 243 22.96 -49.96 43.88
CA ALA A 243 21.90 -49.68 44.82
C ALA A 243 21.37 -50.94 45.49
N VAL A 244 21.27 -52.06 44.78
CA VAL A 244 20.95 -53.40 45.34
C VAL A 244 22.06 -53.86 46.27
N ALA A 245 23.33 -53.62 45.93
CA ALA A 245 24.47 -53.87 46.83
C ALA A 245 24.44 -52.98 48.08
N SER A 246 23.84 -51.78 48.01
CA SER A 246 23.63 -50.88 49.15
C SER A 246 22.29 -51.11 49.88
N SER A 247 21.30 -51.75 49.25
CA SER A 247 19.99 -52.07 49.83
C SER A 247 20.10 -53.16 50.91
N ASN A 248 21.08 -54.05 50.81
CA ASN A 248 21.47 -54.97 51.89
C ASN A 248 21.99 -54.26 53.16
N ARG A 249 22.11 -52.92 53.16
CA ARG A 249 22.51 -52.08 54.30
C ARG A 249 21.39 -51.19 54.87
N GLY A 250 20.15 -51.31 54.39
CA GLY A 250 18.97 -50.81 55.13
C GLY A 250 18.65 -49.31 55.03
N GLU A 251 18.87 -48.65 53.89
CA GLU A 251 18.55 -47.22 53.71
C GLU A 251 17.28 -46.99 52.86
N TYR A 252 16.25 -46.39 53.48
CA TYR A 252 14.87 -46.22 52.94
C TYR A 252 14.67 -45.03 51.98
N THR A 253 15.70 -44.26 51.64
CA THR A 253 15.58 -43.00 50.85
C THR A 253 15.52 -43.21 49.33
N GLY A 254 16.01 -44.34 48.81
CA GLY A 254 16.06 -44.63 47.37
C GLY A 254 14.69 -44.96 46.73
N ALA A 255 13.75 -45.53 47.48
CA ALA A 255 12.44 -45.92 46.96
C ALA A 255 11.56 -44.73 46.53
N LYS A 256 11.70 -43.57 47.20
CA LYS A 256 10.98 -42.34 46.86
C LYS A 256 11.44 -41.77 45.51
N SER A 257 12.76 -41.73 45.28
CA SER A 257 13.35 -41.27 44.01
C SER A 257 12.93 -42.12 42.80
N VAL A 258 12.82 -43.44 42.98
CA VAL A 258 12.33 -44.35 41.92
C VAL A 258 10.86 -44.11 41.61
N ARG A 259 10.03 -43.89 42.65
CA ARG A 259 8.61 -43.58 42.48
C ARG A 259 8.38 -42.26 41.76
N ASP A 260 9.08 -41.21 42.17
CA ASP A 260 9.01 -39.88 41.54
C ASP A 260 9.40 -39.97 40.05
N THR A 261 10.37 -40.83 39.71
CA THR A 261 10.79 -41.08 38.32
C THR A 261 9.70 -41.79 37.50
N LEU A 262 9.02 -42.77 38.09
CA LEU A 262 7.92 -43.50 37.44
C LEU A 262 6.69 -42.61 37.23
N ASP A 263 6.34 -41.80 38.23
CA ASP A 263 5.21 -40.87 38.14
C ASP A 263 5.45 -39.80 37.05
N ASN A 264 6.68 -39.26 36.95
CA ASN A 264 7.07 -38.35 35.87
C ASN A 264 7.03 -39.01 34.48
N TRP A 265 7.46 -40.27 34.36
CA TRP A 265 7.39 -41.00 33.10
C TRP A 265 5.95 -41.28 32.66
N ALA A 266 5.08 -41.67 33.61
CA ALA A 266 3.66 -41.87 33.34
C ALA A 266 2.98 -40.57 32.90
N LYS A 267 3.32 -39.43 33.53
CA LYS A 267 2.85 -38.10 33.13
C LYS A 267 3.24 -37.80 31.68
N ALA A 268 4.51 -37.98 31.32
CA ALA A 268 5.02 -37.71 29.98
C ALA A 268 4.30 -38.54 28.89
N ILE A 269 4.04 -39.83 29.14
CA ILE A 269 3.27 -40.67 28.20
C ILE A 269 1.85 -40.16 28.03
N LYS A 270 1.19 -39.75 29.12
CA LYS A 270 -0.17 -39.21 29.07
C LYS A 270 -0.24 -37.96 28.19
N ILE A 271 0.71 -37.05 28.35
CA ILE A 271 0.80 -35.81 27.54
C ILE A 271 1.07 -36.13 26.07
N GLU A 272 2.02 -37.04 25.79
CA GLU A 272 2.31 -37.50 24.43
C GLU A 272 1.08 -38.11 23.74
N ASN A 273 0.32 -38.94 24.46
CA ASN A 273 -0.93 -39.51 23.95
C ASN A 273 -2.00 -38.44 23.69
N LYS A 274 -2.19 -37.47 24.59
CA LYS A 274 -3.10 -36.34 24.37
C LYS A 274 -2.70 -35.54 23.12
N TYR A 275 -1.40 -35.29 22.95
CA TYR A 275 -0.88 -34.57 21.79
C TYR A 275 -1.14 -35.33 20.49
N ASN A 276 -0.87 -36.63 20.46
CA ASN A 276 -1.15 -37.46 19.28
C ASN A 276 -2.65 -37.50 18.94
N ASN A 277 -3.52 -37.54 19.96
CA ASN A 277 -4.97 -37.43 19.76
C ASN A 277 -5.38 -36.05 19.22
N ALA A 278 -4.72 -34.97 19.66
CA ALA A 278 -4.97 -33.63 19.14
C ALA A 278 -4.55 -33.51 17.67
N VAL A 279 -3.40 -34.10 17.27
CA VAL A 279 -2.95 -34.18 15.88
C VAL A 279 -3.95 -34.96 15.01
N ASP A 280 -4.44 -36.11 15.50
CA ASP A 280 -5.47 -36.89 14.82
C ASP A 280 -6.79 -36.09 14.68
N ALA A 281 -7.22 -35.41 15.74
CA ALA A 281 -8.40 -34.55 15.71
C ALA A 281 -8.25 -33.41 14.68
N MET A 282 -7.07 -32.78 14.59
CA MET A 282 -6.75 -31.77 13.57
C MET A 282 -6.86 -32.34 12.15
N GLY A 283 -6.25 -33.52 11.89
CA GLY A 283 -6.31 -34.18 10.58
C GLY A 283 -7.73 -34.55 10.15
N ASN A 284 -8.60 -34.86 11.11
CA ASN A 284 -10.01 -35.17 10.90
C ASN A 284 -10.95 -33.93 11.01
N ARG A 285 -10.40 -32.71 11.06
CA ARG A 285 -11.16 -31.45 11.18
C ARG A 285 -12.05 -31.34 12.43
N ARG A 286 -11.75 -32.11 13.48
CA ARG A 286 -12.40 -32.05 14.80
C ARG A 286 -11.74 -30.97 15.66
N TYR A 287 -11.81 -29.72 15.22
CA TYR A 287 -11.06 -28.61 15.82
C TYR A 287 -11.42 -28.34 17.28
N SER A 288 -12.69 -28.52 17.68
CA SER A 288 -13.13 -28.38 19.08
C SER A 288 -12.42 -29.35 20.02
N GLU A 289 -12.28 -30.61 19.59
CA GLU A 289 -11.63 -31.66 20.35
C GLU A 289 -10.12 -31.43 20.42
N ALA A 290 -9.51 -31.07 19.28
CA ALA A 290 -8.10 -30.71 19.23
C ALA A 290 -7.78 -29.56 20.20
N MET A 291 -8.58 -28.48 20.19
CA MET A 291 -8.41 -27.35 21.10
C MET A 291 -8.49 -27.77 22.57
N ALA A 292 -9.48 -28.59 22.94
CA ALA A 292 -9.64 -29.05 24.33
C ALA A 292 -8.40 -29.82 24.81
N LEU A 293 -7.92 -30.76 24.01
CA LEU A 293 -6.72 -31.55 24.31
C LEU A 293 -5.47 -30.67 24.42
N LEU A 294 -5.30 -29.70 23.52
CA LEU A 294 -4.15 -28.78 23.53
C LEU A 294 -4.18 -27.85 24.74
N THR A 295 -5.34 -27.32 25.10
CA THR A 295 -5.50 -26.51 26.31
C THR A 295 -5.14 -27.30 27.58
N GLU A 296 -5.55 -28.58 27.66
CA GLU A 296 -5.16 -29.44 28.78
C GLU A 296 -3.64 -29.66 28.83
N ILE A 297 -2.99 -29.88 27.69
CA ILE A 297 -1.52 -30.04 27.63
C ILE A 297 -0.81 -28.78 28.11
N LEU A 298 -1.22 -27.61 27.60
CA LEU A 298 -0.62 -26.33 27.97
C LEU A 298 -0.88 -25.98 29.46
N THR A 299 -2.00 -26.42 30.02
CA THR A 299 -2.28 -26.26 31.46
C THR A 299 -1.40 -27.17 32.33
N GLU A 300 -1.10 -28.39 31.87
CA GLU A 300 -0.33 -29.39 32.63
C GLU A 300 1.20 -29.22 32.54
N GLU A 301 1.73 -28.71 31.43
CA GLU A 301 3.18 -28.59 31.15
C GLU A 301 3.66 -27.17 30.82
N GLY A 302 2.76 -26.24 30.52
CA GLY A 302 3.13 -24.93 29.96
C GLY A 302 3.43 -25.04 28.48
N GLU A 303 4.69 -25.18 28.09
CA GLU A 303 5.13 -25.31 26.70
C GLU A 303 5.35 -26.78 26.32
N TYR A 304 4.76 -27.23 25.21
CA TYR A 304 4.93 -28.59 24.74
C TYR A 304 4.86 -28.67 23.22
N LYS A 305 6.01 -28.99 22.59
CA LYS A 305 6.15 -29.06 21.12
C LYS A 305 5.57 -27.80 20.46
N ASP A 306 4.70 -27.97 19.46
CA ASP A 306 3.97 -26.90 18.76
C ASP A 306 2.51 -26.78 19.25
N ALA A 307 2.21 -27.16 20.50
CA ALA A 307 0.84 -27.20 21.01
C ALA A 307 0.17 -25.81 21.02
N VAL A 308 0.93 -24.75 21.27
CA VAL A 308 0.44 -23.35 21.21
C VAL A 308 -0.01 -23.02 19.79
N GLN A 309 0.86 -23.25 18.80
CA GLN A 309 0.55 -23.01 17.39
C GLN A 309 -0.61 -23.88 16.92
N MET A 310 -0.65 -25.16 17.29
CA MET A 310 -1.75 -26.05 16.95
C MET A 310 -3.08 -25.56 17.53
N ARG A 311 -3.08 -25.00 18.74
CA ARG A 311 -4.30 -24.45 19.37
C ARG A 311 -4.82 -23.26 18.58
N TYR A 312 -3.94 -22.32 18.23
CA TYR A 312 -4.28 -21.17 17.39
C TYR A 312 -4.79 -21.61 16.01
N LYS A 313 -4.14 -22.60 15.37
CA LYS A 313 -4.59 -23.16 14.08
C LYS A 313 -5.99 -23.75 14.20
N ALA A 314 -6.25 -24.53 15.25
CA ALA A 314 -7.56 -25.15 15.47
C ALA A 314 -8.66 -24.10 15.65
N GLU A 315 -8.38 -23.05 16.42
CA GLU A 315 -9.31 -21.95 16.67
C GLU A 315 -9.59 -21.14 15.39
N LEU A 316 -8.55 -20.68 14.70
CA LEU A 316 -8.68 -19.94 13.44
C LEU A 316 -9.40 -20.73 12.34
N ASN A 317 -9.24 -22.06 12.31
CA ASN A 317 -9.98 -22.90 11.36
C ASN A 317 -11.50 -22.85 11.61
N ARG A 318 -11.93 -22.66 12.87
CA ARG A 318 -13.36 -22.54 13.24
C ARG A 318 -13.94 -21.15 13.00
N CYS A 319 -13.12 -20.11 13.13
CA CYS A 319 -13.57 -18.73 12.91
C CYS A 319 -14.03 -18.50 11.47
N LYS A 320 -14.95 -17.56 11.29
CA LYS A 320 -15.45 -17.09 10.01
C LYS A 320 -14.85 -15.73 9.67
N VAL A 321 -14.96 -15.33 8.41
CA VAL A 321 -14.67 -13.95 8.00
C VAL A 321 -15.58 -13.00 8.78
N GLY A 322 -15.00 -11.95 9.36
CA GLY A 322 -15.66 -11.00 10.25
C GLY A 322 -15.54 -11.33 11.74
N ASP A 323 -15.16 -12.56 12.12
CA ASP A 323 -14.95 -12.90 13.54
C ASP A 323 -13.71 -12.18 14.10
N ALA A 324 -13.75 -11.90 15.40
CA ALA A 324 -12.60 -11.38 16.14
C ALA A 324 -11.71 -12.52 16.65
N PHE A 325 -10.40 -12.29 16.72
CA PHE A 325 -9.41 -13.26 17.19
C PHE A 325 -8.29 -12.56 17.97
N GLN A 326 -7.82 -13.16 19.06
CA GLN A 326 -6.71 -12.61 19.85
C GLN A 326 -5.39 -13.29 19.46
N PHE A 327 -4.37 -12.49 19.14
CA PHE A 327 -3.08 -13.00 18.68
C PHE A 327 -1.97 -11.96 18.91
N GLY A 328 -0.92 -12.30 19.66
CA GLY A 328 0.07 -11.34 20.10
C GLY A 328 -0.46 -10.31 21.13
N GLU A 329 0.45 -9.51 21.67
CA GLU A 329 0.20 -8.52 22.72
C GLU A 329 1.01 -7.26 22.44
N TYR A 330 0.42 -6.07 22.62
CA TYR A 330 1.11 -4.80 22.35
C TYR A 330 0.79 -3.74 23.40
N GLU A 331 1.60 -2.69 23.46
CA GLU A 331 1.33 -1.52 24.30
C GLU A 331 0.04 -0.83 23.82
N GLN A 332 -0.96 -0.74 24.69
CA GLN A 332 -2.27 -0.16 24.34
C GLN A 332 -2.80 0.83 25.39
N ASP A 333 -2.24 0.83 26.59
CA ASP A 333 -2.48 1.87 27.60
C ASP A 333 -1.78 3.17 27.23
N ARG A 334 -2.29 4.31 27.73
CA ARG A 334 -1.72 5.64 27.43
C ARG A 334 -0.21 5.71 27.61
N ASP A 335 0.34 5.12 28.68
CA ASP A 335 1.75 5.25 29.04
C ASP A 335 2.64 4.18 28.37
N GLY A 336 2.03 3.18 27.72
CA GLY A 336 2.72 2.04 27.11
C GLY A 336 3.47 1.17 28.12
N LEU A 337 2.97 1.09 29.35
CA LEU A 337 3.60 0.35 30.44
C LEU A 337 3.13 -1.11 30.51
N VAL A 338 1.97 -1.41 29.92
CA VAL A 338 1.34 -2.73 30.00
C VAL A 338 0.94 -3.21 28.61
N LYS A 339 1.40 -4.42 28.25
CA LYS A 339 0.94 -5.07 27.03
C LYS A 339 -0.42 -5.70 27.25
N SER A 340 -1.29 -5.51 26.27
CA SER A 340 -2.62 -6.13 26.21
C SER A 340 -2.76 -6.94 24.92
N PRO A 341 -3.53 -8.06 24.93
CA PRO A 341 -3.79 -8.85 23.74
C PRO A 341 -4.30 -7.99 22.57
N ILE A 342 -3.74 -8.22 21.38
CA ILE A 342 -4.21 -7.54 20.18
C ILE A 342 -5.45 -8.27 19.67
N GLU A 343 -6.55 -7.54 19.53
CA GLU A 343 -7.74 -8.03 18.84
C GLU A 343 -7.60 -7.82 17.33
N TRP A 344 -7.84 -8.88 16.57
CA TRP A 344 -7.79 -8.90 15.11
C TRP A 344 -9.17 -9.21 14.54
N VAL A 345 -9.47 -8.65 13.36
CA VAL A 345 -10.66 -8.98 12.57
C VAL A 345 -10.22 -9.81 11.37
N ILE A 346 -10.87 -10.96 11.15
CA ILE A 346 -10.58 -11.85 10.02
C ILE A 346 -11.19 -11.26 8.74
N LEU A 347 -10.35 -10.93 7.76
CA LEU A 347 -10.78 -10.35 6.48
C LEU A 347 -10.96 -11.39 5.39
N GLU A 348 -10.08 -12.39 5.34
CA GLU A 348 -10.10 -13.40 4.28
C GLU A 348 -9.58 -14.74 4.79
N LYS A 349 -10.15 -15.83 4.26
CA LYS A 349 -9.66 -17.20 4.47
C LYS A 349 -9.34 -17.84 3.12
N GLU A 350 -8.07 -18.16 2.91
CA GLU A 350 -7.62 -18.95 1.77
C GLU A 350 -7.17 -20.34 2.22
N LYS A 351 -6.91 -21.26 1.28
CA LYS A 351 -6.43 -22.60 1.60
C LYS A 351 -5.14 -22.53 2.43
N GLY A 352 -5.25 -22.88 3.72
CA GLY A 352 -4.13 -22.95 4.65
C GLY A 352 -3.67 -21.62 5.25
N ARG A 353 -4.31 -20.48 4.97
CA ARG A 353 -3.93 -19.19 5.57
C ARG A 353 -5.12 -18.24 5.77
N VAL A 354 -4.98 -17.33 6.72
CA VAL A 354 -6.01 -16.34 7.08
C VAL A 354 -5.38 -14.94 7.07
N LEU A 355 -6.04 -13.97 6.41
CA LEU A 355 -5.69 -12.55 6.51
C LEU A 355 -6.48 -11.94 7.65
N MET A 356 -5.77 -11.23 8.53
CA MET A 356 -6.39 -10.49 9.62
C MET A 356 -5.81 -9.07 9.68
N VAL A 357 -6.62 -8.12 10.13
CA VAL A 357 -6.23 -6.74 10.40
C VAL A 357 -6.51 -6.42 11.85
N SER A 358 -5.69 -5.60 12.50
CA SER A 358 -5.97 -5.19 13.87
C SER A 358 -7.32 -4.47 13.94
N LYS A 359 -8.10 -4.79 14.97
CA LYS A 359 -9.39 -4.16 15.22
C LYS A 359 -9.22 -2.67 15.54
N TYR A 360 -8.22 -2.37 16.37
CA TYR A 360 -7.82 -1.02 16.75
C TYR A 360 -6.57 -0.57 15.99
N ALA A 361 -6.38 0.74 15.85
CA ALA A 361 -5.09 1.28 15.45
C ALA A 361 -4.17 1.32 16.69
N LEU A 362 -3.04 0.64 16.60
CA LEU A 362 -2.26 0.21 17.78
C LEU A 362 -1.20 1.24 18.22
N ASP A 363 -0.65 2.00 17.27
CA ASP A 363 0.41 2.99 17.52
C ASP A 363 0.22 4.23 16.62
N GLY A 364 0.84 5.36 16.97
CA GLY A 364 0.92 6.59 16.20
C GLY A 364 2.34 6.85 15.69
N ARG A 365 2.56 6.72 14.38
CA ARG A 365 3.90 6.86 13.76
C ARG A 365 3.84 7.52 12.39
N PRO A 366 4.93 8.15 11.94
CA PRO A 366 5.01 8.64 10.58
C PRO A 366 5.19 7.48 9.61
N TYR A 367 4.67 7.64 8.40
CA TYR A 367 4.92 6.70 7.31
C TYR A 367 6.42 6.63 7.00
N ASN A 368 7.09 7.78 7.00
CA ASN A 368 8.54 7.90 6.87
C ASN A 368 9.07 9.02 7.77
N THR A 369 10.22 8.82 8.42
CA THR A 369 10.80 9.82 9.34
C THR A 369 11.25 11.11 8.67
N THR A 370 11.44 11.12 7.34
CA THR A 370 11.80 12.32 6.57
C THR A 370 10.71 12.69 5.57
N ASP A 371 10.48 14.00 5.41
CA ASP A 371 9.51 14.56 4.46
C ASP A 371 10.04 14.49 3.01
N THR A 372 10.12 13.27 2.47
CA THR A 372 10.69 12.96 1.16
C THR A 372 9.77 12.05 0.36
N ASN A 373 9.88 12.10 -0.97
CA ASN A 373 9.25 11.07 -1.80
C ASN A 373 9.88 9.72 -1.49
N ILE A 374 9.07 8.75 -1.08
CA ILE A 374 9.50 7.45 -0.57
C ILE A 374 8.46 6.42 -0.94
N THR A 375 8.86 5.18 -1.20
CA THR A 375 7.98 4.03 -1.48
C THR A 375 7.63 3.28 -0.20
N TRP A 376 6.71 2.30 -0.25
CA TRP A 376 6.47 1.42 0.90
C TRP A 376 7.71 0.59 1.26
N GLU A 377 8.41 0.12 0.23
CA GLU A 377 9.59 -0.74 0.33
C GLU A 377 10.70 -0.10 1.16
N ASP A 378 10.86 1.22 0.98
CA ASP A 378 11.94 2.03 1.51
C ASP A 378 11.54 2.87 2.74
N CYS A 379 10.27 2.84 3.16
CA CYS A 379 9.81 3.68 4.27
C CYS A 379 10.17 3.13 5.65
N SER A 380 10.46 4.03 6.59
CA SER A 380 10.81 3.65 7.96
C SER A 380 9.67 2.95 8.72
N LEU A 381 8.41 3.17 8.34
CA LEU A 381 7.28 2.49 8.98
C LEU A 381 7.28 0.99 8.67
N ARG A 382 7.60 0.60 7.44
CA ARG A 382 7.72 -0.81 7.04
C ARG A 382 8.85 -1.50 7.79
N GLU A 383 10.01 -0.83 7.91
CA GLU A 383 11.16 -1.35 8.68
C GLU A 383 10.78 -1.60 10.13
N TRP A 384 10.09 -0.64 10.77
CA TRP A 384 9.60 -0.81 12.14
C TRP A 384 8.58 -1.95 12.27
N LEU A 385 7.62 -2.05 11.34
CA LEU A 385 6.60 -3.10 11.35
C LEU A 385 7.20 -4.52 11.28
N ASN A 386 8.24 -4.69 10.47
CA ASN A 386 8.87 -6.00 10.24
C ASN A 386 10.09 -6.28 11.15
N GLY A 387 10.51 -5.30 11.94
CA GLY A 387 11.52 -5.43 12.99
C GLY A 387 10.89 -5.28 14.37
N THR A 388 11.03 -4.09 14.95
CA THR A 388 10.63 -3.80 16.34
C THR A 388 9.20 -4.19 16.67
N PHE A 389 8.22 -3.85 15.84
CA PHE A 389 6.83 -4.21 16.11
C PHE A 389 6.64 -5.72 16.12
N LEU A 390 7.13 -6.44 15.10
CA LEU A 390 7.01 -7.90 15.01
C LEU A 390 7.65 -8.58 16.24
N GLU A 391 8.84 -8.13 16.66
CA GLU A 391 9.57 -8.67 17.81
C GLU A 391 8.88 -8.38 19.14
N HIS A 392 8.26 -7.19 19.27
CA HIS A 392 7.58 -6.79 20.50
C HIS A 392 6.16 -7.34 20.61
N ALA A 393 5.46 -7.48 19.49
CA ALA A 393 4.04 -7.83 19.45
C ALA A 393 3.78 -9.34 19.51
N PHE A 394 4.73 -10.15 19.06
CA PHE A 394 4.52 -11.59 18.89
C PHE A 394 5.67 -12.41 19.49
N SER A 395 5.31 -13.47 20.20
CA SER A 395 6.24 -14.51 20.65
C SER A 395 6.87 -15.25 19.45
N GLN A 396 7.96 -15.99 19.67
CA GLN A 396 8.62 -16.74 18.59
C GLN A 396 7.66 -17.74 17.92
N ASP A 397 6.83 -18.43 18.71
CA ASP A 397 5.82 -19.38 18.21
C ASP A 397 4.78 -18.70 17.32
N GLU A 398 4.36 -17.47 17.66
CA GLU A 398 3.42 -16.67 16.88
C GLU A 398 4.09 -16.13 15.61
N GLN A 399 5.33 -15.64 15.71
CA GLN A 399 6.11 -15.17 14.55
C GLN A 399 6.35 -16.26 13.51
N ASP A 400 6.45 -17.52 13.92
CA ASP A 400 6.59 -18.68 13.03
C ASP A 400 5.29 -19.03 12.29
N MET A 401 4.14 -18.61 12.85
CA MET A 401 2.83 -18.72 12.18
C MET A 401 2.58 -17.59 11.17
N ILE A 402 3.18 -16.41 11.37
CA ILE A 402 3.01 -15.27 10.46
C ILE A 402 3.76 -15.54 9.14
N LYS A 403 3.01 -15.54 8.04
CA LYS A 403 3.52 -15.80 6.69
C LYS A 403 4.24 -14.58 6.13
N LEU A 404 5.39 -14.85 5.51
CA LEU A 404 6.03 -13.91 4.61
C LEU A 404 5.20 -13.81 3.32
N THR A 405 4.71 -12.61 3.01
CA THR A 405 3.89 -12.34 1.83
C THR A 405 4.62 -11.46 0.83
N SER A 406 4.50 -11.79 -0.45
CA SER A 406 5.05 -10.97 -1.54
C SER A 406 4.03 -9.91 -1.92
N ASN A 407 4.37 -8.67 -1.61
CA ASN A 407 3.73 -7.49 -2.17
C ASN A 407 4.51 -7.07 -3.43
N GLU A 408 3.92 -6.24 -4.30
CA GLU A 408 4.40 -5.89 -5.65
C GLU A 408 5.93 -5.76 -5.80
N SER A 409 6.62 -5.24 -4.78
CA SER A 409 8.08 -5.13 -4.71
C SER A 409 8.76 -5.58 -3.41
N SER A 410 8.02 -5.99 -2.36
CA SER A 410 8.57 -6.35 -1.04
C SER A 410 8.13 -7.73 -0.54
N GLN A 411 8.84 -8.25 0.46
CA GLN A 411 8.41 -9.40 1.24
C GLN A 411 8.22 -9.01 2.70
N ASP A 412 6.98 -9.09 3.19
CA ASP A 412 6.58 -8.58 4.50
C ASP A 412 5.85 -9.65 5.32
N LYS A 413 6.19 -9.76 6.61
CA LYS A 413 5.42 -10.54 7.59
C LYS A 413 4.27 -9.70 8.16
N VAL A 414 4.53 -8.43 8.44
CA VAL A 414 3.52 -7.45 8.86
C VAL A 414 3.47 -6.34 7.81
N SER A 415 2.28 -6.04 7.32
CA SER A 415 2.06 -4.95 6.36
C SER A 415 0.90 -4.06 6.77
N LEU A 416 0.65 -3.02 6.00
CA LEU A 416 -0.64 -2.31 6.01
C LEU A 416 -1.48 -2.78 4.83
N LEU A 417 -2.78 -2.56 4.90
CA LEU A 417 -3.65 -2.76 3.73
C LEU A 417 -3.37 -1.68 2.69
N SER A 418 -3.46 -2.03 1.42
CA SER A 418 -3.52 -1.09 0.30
C SER A 418 -4.93 -0.54 0.13
N ARG A 419 -5.08 0.56 -0.61
CA ARG A 419 -6.38 1.12 -0.95
C ARG A 419 -7.32 0.11 -1.61
N THR A 420 -6.81 -0.69 -2.53
CA THR A 420 -7.61 -1.70 -3.25
C THR A 420 -8.07 -2.81 -2.30
N GLU A 421 -7.22 -3.26 -1.39
CA GLU A 421 -7.59 -4.22 -0.34
C GLU A 421 -8.64 -3.63 0.60
N VAL A 422 -8.48 -2.39 1.05
CA VAL A 422 -9.46 -1.71 1.90
C VAL A 422 -10.82 -1.60 1.21
N GLN A 423 -10.86 -1.20 -0.07
CA GLN A 423 -12.10 -1.15 -0.86
C GLN A 423 -12.73 -2.53 -1.10
N SER A 424 -11.89 -3.57 -1.18
CA SER A 424 -12.36 -4.95 -1.36
C SER A 424 -12.97 -5.50 -0.07
N TYR A 425 -12.30 -5.33 1.08
CA TYR A 425 -12.70 -5.95 2.34
C TYR A 425 -13.75 -5.15 3.11
N PHE A 426 -13.77 -3.82 2.99
CA PHE A 426 -14.73 -2.96 3.70
C PHE A 426 -15.67 -2.27 2.72
N LYS A 427 -16.97 -2.55 2.84
CA LYS A 427 -18.00 -2.10 1.89
C LYS A 427 -18.52 -0.71 2.20
N THR A 428 -18.40 -0.26 3.45
CA THR A 428 -18.88 1.03 3.90
C THR A 428 -17.78 1.85 4.55
N ASP A 429 -17.95 3.17 4.64
CA ASP A 429 -17.04 4.04 5.39
C ASP A 429 -17.02 3.64 6.88
N GLU A 430 -18.18 3.29 7.45
CA GLU A 430 -18.27 2.89 8.87
C GLU A 430 -17.43 1.65 9.19
N GLU A 431 -17.40 0.67 8.28
CA GLU A 431 -16.55 -0.53 8.42
C GLU A 431 -15.04 -0.23 8.33
N ARG A 432 -14.65 0.88 7.66
CA ARG A 432 -13.24 1.28 7.52
C ARG A 432 -12.71 2.04 8.72
N LYS A 433 -13.57 2.59 9.56
CA LYS A 433 -13.16 3.31 10.75
C LYS A 433 -12.35 2.39 11.66
N ALA A 434 -11.31 2.96 12.28
CA ALA A 434 -10.48 2.27 13.25
C ALA A 434 -10.40 3.14 14.50
N GLU A 435 -10.94 2.61 15.60
CA GLU A 435 -10.74 3.24 16.90
C GLU A 435 -9.27 3.08 17.30
N GLN A 436 -8.70 4.11 17.91
CA GLN A 436 -7.33 4.09 18.38
C GLN A 436 -7.23 3.53 19.79
N THR A 437 -6.14 2.84 20.07
CA THR A 437 -5.73 2.58 21.45
C THR A 437 -5.36 3.90 22.14
N GLU A 438 -5.37 3.92 23.47
CA GLU A 438 -4.92 5.11 24.22
C GLU A 438 -3.47 5.46 23.89
N TYR A 439 -2.64 4.42 23.69
CA TYR A 439 -1.26 4.55 23.26
C TYR A 439 -1.11 5.27 21.92
N ALA A 440 -1.92 4.90 20.92
CA ALA A 440 -1.92 5.55 19.61
C ALA A 440 -2.45 6.98 19.69
N ALA A 441 -3.55 7.19 20.41
CA ALA A 441 -4.19 8.49 20.56
C ALA A 441 -3.25 9.55 21.17
N GLU A 442 -2.43 9.16 22.16
CA GLU A 442 -1.44 10.04 22.78
C GLU A 442 -0.36 10.52 21.78
N LYS A 443 0.02 9.67 20.82
CA LYS A 443 1.06 9.96 19.83
C LYS A 443 0.58 10.70 18.59
N THR A 444 -0.68 10.49 18.19
CA THR A 444 -1.27 11.13 17.00
C THR A 444 -2.02 12.41 17.33
N GLY A 445 -2.53 12.55 18.56
CA GLY A 445 -3.39 13.65 18.98
C GLY A 445 -4.86 13.51 18.56
N PHE A 446 -5.25 12.39 17.94
CA PHE A 446 -6.65 12.09 17.62
C PHE A 446 -7.28 11.25 18.73
N ASN A 447 -8.51 11.58 19.14
CA ASN A 447 -9.27 10.81 20.13
C ASN A 447 -10.38 9.98 19.44
N GLY A 448 -10.57 8.73 19.87
CA GLY A 448 -11.55 7.82 19.28
C GLY A 448 -11.09 7.31 17.90
N TYR A 449 -11.85 7.60 16.85
CA TYR A 449 -11.50 7.21 15.49
C TYR A 449 -10.43 8.16 14.93
N GLY A 450 -9.32 7.58 14.45
CA GLY A 450 -8.21 8.33 13.88
C GLY A 450 -7.96 7.96 12.42
N PRO A 451 -7.38 8.88 11.62
CA PRO A 451 -6.89 8.54 10.30
C PRO A 451 -5.77 7.51 10.39
N TRP A 452 -5.78 6.49 9.53
CA TRP A 452 -4.78 5.43 9.55
C TRP A 452 -4.13 5.19 8.19
N TRP A 453 -2.84 4.84 8.23
CA TRP A 453 -1.99 4.66 7.05
C TRP A 453 -2.38 3.45 6.21
N LEU A 454 -2.29 3.62 4.88
CA LEU A 454 -2.31 2.53 3.92
C LEU A 454 -0.93 2.38 3.28
N ARG A 455 -0.57 1.16 2.86
CA ARG A 455 0.72 0.94 2.18
C ARG A 455 0.74 1.51 0.76
N SER A 456 -0.42 1.64 0.12
CA SER A 456 -0.52 2.21 -1.23
C SER A 456 -0.14 3.68 -1.24
N GLN A 457 0.39 4.13 -2.36
CA GLN A 457 0.75 5.52 -2.57
C GLN A 457 -0.13 6.10 -3.66
N THR A 458 -0.51 7.34 -3.47
CA THR A 458 -1.29 8.10 -4.43
C THR A 458 -0.39 8.94 -5.31
N ASP A 459 -0.82 9.17 -6.54
CA ASP A 459 -0.41 10.30 -7.37
C ASP A 459 -0.95 11.63 -6.78
N ALA A 460 -0.74 11.87 -5.48
CA ALA A 460 -1.23 13.05 -4.82
C ALA A 460 -0.50 14.30 -5.30
N TYR A 461 -1.11 15.45 -5.02
CA TYR A 461 -0.55 16.78 -5.27
C TYR A 461 0.81 17.01 -4.60
N PHE A 462 1.14 16.18 -3.59
CA PHE A 462 2.37 16.18 -2.83
C PHE A 462 3.14 14.91 -3.18
N SER A 463 4.38 15.07 -3.68
CA SER A 463 5.26 13.94 -4.02
C SER A 463 5.73 13.15 -2.79
N ASN A 464 5.34 13.55 -1.58
CA ASN A 464 5.78 13.07 -0.28
C ASN A 464 4.58 12.70 0.60
N ALA A 465 3.58 12.03 0.03
CA ALA A 465 2.36 11.64 0.73
C ALA A 465 2.02 10.16 0.52
N ALA A 466 1.43 9.54 1.54
CA ALA A 466 0.90 8.18 1.49
C ALA A 466 -0.62 8.16 1.67
N ASP A 467 -1.27 7.11 1.19
CA ASP A 467 -2.71 6.96 1.31
C ASP A 467 -3.16 6.75 2.75
N THR A 468 -4.37 7.22 3.05
CA THR A 468 -5.00 7.04 4.35
C THR A 468 -6.49 6.76 4.22
N VAL A 469 -7.04 6.16 5.26
CA VAL A 469 -8.47 6.25 5.59
C VAL A 469 -8.62 7.33 6.64
N ASP A 470 -9.58 8.25 6.51
CA ASP A 470 -9.81 9.27 7.53
C ASP A 470 -10.59 8.75 8.76
N ASP A 471 -10.80 9.64 9.73
CA ASP A 471 -11.54 9.39 10.97
C ASP A 471 -13.03 9.05 10.75
N ASN A 472 -13.59 9.42 9.61
CA ASN A 472 -14.94 9.06 9.19
C ASN A 472 -14.98 7.77 8.34
N GLY A 473 -13.82 7.16 8.10
CA GLY A 473 -13.69 5.96 7.28
C GLY A 473 -13.65 6.23 5.78
N SER A 474 -13.63 7.49 5.35
CA SER A 474 -13.56 7.85 3.93
C SER A 474 -12.18 7.57 3.35
N LEU A 475 -12.16 7.31 2.04
CA LEU A 475 -10.95 7.24 1.22
C LEU A 475 -10.77 8.51 0.34
N TYR A 476 -11.76 9.42 0.36
CA TYR A 476 -11.81 10.63 -0.46
C TYR A 476 -12.32 11.86 0.32
N LEU A 477 -11.80 13.05 0.03
CA LEU A 477 -12.43 14.30 0.48
C LEU A 477 -13.48 14.74 -0.55
N THR A 478 -14.74 14.79 -0.14
CA THR A 478 -15.83 15.43 -0.91
C THR A 478 -16.15 16.81 -0.35
N TRP A 479 -15.49 17.86 -0.84
CA TRP A 479 -16.07 19.21 -0.83
C TRP A 479 -15.69 19.97 -2.11
N SER A 480 -16.57 19.85 -3.11
CA SER A 480 -16.60 20.57 -4.40
C SER A 480 -15.53 20.25 -5.47
N ARG A 481 -15.99 19.49 -6.48
CA ARG A 481 -15.56 19.39 -7.90
C ARG A 481 -14.21 18.79 -8.29
N LYS A 482 -13.36 18.32 -7.38
CA LYS A 482 -12.26 17.38 -7.74
C LYS A 482 -12.08 16.37 -6.60
N ILE A 483 -12.27 15.09 -6.87
CA ILE A 483 -12.01 14.00 -5.93
C ILE A 483 -10.54 14.15 -5.47
N ARG A 484 -10.33 14.55 -4.21
CA ARG A 484 -9.02 14.52 -3.58
C ARG A 484 -8.92 13.21 -2.82
N ILE A 485 -7.90 12.42 -3.12
CA ILE A 485 -7.54 11.25 -2.33
C ILE A 485 -7.04 11.74 -0.97
N LEU A 486 -7.45 11.07 0.12
CA LEU A 486 -6.96 11.35 1.47
C LEU A 486 -5.50 10.89 1.58
N ALA A 487 -4.59 11.86 1.50
CA ALA A 487 -3.16 11.65 1.59
C ALA A 487 -2.58 12.64 2.59
N PHE A 488 -1.79 12.13 3.52
CA PHE A 488 -1.07 12.95 4.50
C PHE A 488 0.42 12.89 4.19
N ARG A 489 1.16 13.92 4.61
CA ARG A 489 2.61 13.92 4.45
C ARG A 489 3.21 12.78 5.24
N VAL A 490 4.20 12.13 4.65
CA VAL A 490 4.78 10.91 5.20
C VAL A 490 5.43 11.10 6.58
N ASP A 491 5.82 12.32 6.94
CA ASP A 491 6.48 12.68 8.21
C ASP A 491 5.51 12.98 9.37
N GLN A 492 4.20 12.95 9.14
CA GLN A 492 3.19 13.20 10.17
C GLN A 492 2.85 11.94 10.97
N ASN A 493 2.70 12.04 12.29
CA ASN A 493 2.20 10.94 13.09
C ASN A 493 0.72 10.66 12.80
N LEU A 494 0.42 9.51 12.22
CA LEU A 494 -0.94 8.99 12.11
C LEU A 494 -1.01 7.56 12.65
N SER A 495 -2.24 7.07 12.76
CA SER A 495 -2.51 5.79 13.40
C SER A 495 -2.05 4.63 12.50
N VAL A 496 -1.49 3.59 13.12
CA VAL A 496 -0.97 2.40 12.44
C VAL A 496 -1.90 1.23 12.70
N ARG A 497 -2.43 0.66 11.62
CA ARG A 497 -3.36 -0.47 11.66
C ARG A 497 -2.77 -1.68 10.91
N PRO A 498 -1.97 -2.52 11.58
CA PRO A 498 -1.26 -3.63 10.93
C PRO A 498 -2.21 -4.73 10.43
N ALA A 499 -1.77 -5.42 9.39
CA ALA A 499 -2.38 -6.61 8.83
C ALA A 499 -1.34 -7.73 8.70
N ILE A 500 -1.78 -8.97 8.93
CA ILE A 500 -0.94 -10.17 8.91
C ILE A 500 -1.65 -11.33 8.22
N TRP A 501 -0.87 -12.17 7.55
CA TRP A 501 -1.31 -13.49 7.10
C TRP A 501 -0.81 -14.55 8.07
N VAL A 502 -1.71 -15.38 8.59
CA VAL A 502 -1.37 -16.45 9.55
C VAL A 502 -1.59 -17.82 8.92
N ASP A 503 -0.62 -18.71 9.10
CA ASP A 503 -0.69 -20.11 8.68
C ASP A 503 -1.67 -20.89 9.55
N ILE A 504 -2.71 -21.44 8.92
CA ILE A 504 -3.69 -22.28 9.61
C ILE A 504 -3.56 -23.76 9.29
N GLY A 505 -2.62 -24.16 8.42
CA GLY A 505 -2.34 -25.55 8.06
C GLY A 505 -3.55 -26.30 7.50
N GLN A 506 -3.64 -26.41 6.17
CA GLN A 506 -4.64 -27.24 5.49
C GLN A 506 -4.02 -28.12 4.42
#